data_AF-A0A2D9CAF8-F1
#
_entry.id   AF-A0A2D9CAF8-F1
#
_cell.length_a   1.000
_cell.length_b   1.000
_cell.length_c   1.000
_cell.angle_alpha   90.00
_cell.angle_beta   90.00
_cell.angle_gamma   90.00
#
_symmetry.space_group_name_H-M   'P 1'
#
loop_
_entity.id
_entity.type
_entity.pdbx_description
1 polymer ?
#
loop_
_entity_poly.entity_id
_entity_poly.type
_entity_poly.pdbx_seq_one_letter_code
_entity_poly.pdbx_strand_id
1 'polypeptide(L)'
;MIDNELFTQLKDTAANFIPAKHLDDVTQEVFMYLYEDAERLEQLIADKKIKWYFIRLCKNNYYSKTSKYYYKYNRPYKDVSFNDDIMKLGLKLKSEDLYFIQDSDMINDILSELYWYDRELFRLYVLGDNDGRKYTYTSLSKKTKISRMNIYITIKKVKEYIKERLKEKRNDL
;
A
#
# COMPACT_ATOMS: atom_id res chain seq x y z
N MET A 1 31.92 -2.05 -18.20
CA MET A 1 31.42 -2.97 -17.14
C MET A 1 31.67 -2.37 -15.75
N ILE A 2 30.79 -2.61 -14.78
CA ILE A 2 30.97 -2.16 -13.38
C ILE A 2 31.99 -3.10 -12.71
N ASP A 3 33.07 -2.54 -12.18
CA ASP A 3 34.04 -3.28 -11.35
C ASP A 3 33.59 -3.34 -9.88
N ASN A 4 34.26 -4.19 -9.10
CA ASN A 4 33.88 -4.41 -7.70
C ASN A 4 34.11 -3.15 -6.82
N GLU A 5 35.01 -2.27 -7.24
CA GLU A 5 35.30 -1.02 -6.56
C GLU A 5 34.16 -0.01 -6.79
N LEU A 6 33.76 0.22 -8.04
CA LEU A 6 32.66 1.09 -8.42
C LEU A 6 31.34 0.58 -7.82
N PHE A 7 31.13 -0.72 -7.77
CA PHE A 7 29.97 -1.31 -7.11
C PHE A 7 29.87 -0.87 -5.64
N THR A 8 30.96 -1.03 -4.89
CA THR A 8 31.06 -0.63 -3.49
C THR A 8 30.83 0.87 -3.32
N GLN A 9 31.50 1.68 -4.15
CA GLN A 9 31.36 3.14 -4.11
C GLN A 9 29.92 3.61 -4.38
N LEU A 10 29.22 2.98 -5.32
CA LEU A 10 27.83 3.30 -5.65
C LEU A 10 26.90 2.95 -4.48
N LYS A 11 27.09 1.78 -3.87
CA LYS A 11 26.31 1.32 -2.72
C LYS A 11 26.50 2.22 -1.51
N ASP A 12 27.75 2.53 -1.16
CA ASP A 12 28.09 3.42 -0.04
C ASP A 12 27.53 4.83 -0.25
N THR A 13 27.63 5.33 -1.49
CA THR A 13 27.06 6.62 -1.83
C THR A 13 25.53 6.59 -1.67
N ALA A 14 24.85 5.55 -2.16
CA ALA A 14 23.41 5.41 -2.04
C ALA A 14 22.95 5.35 -0.57
N ALA A 15 23.71 4.69 0.30
CA ALA A 15 23.42 4.62 1.74
C ALA A 15 23.29 6.00 2.39
N ASN A 16 24.08 6.98 1.95
CA ASN A 16 24.04 8.34 2.48
C ASN A 16 22.75 9.11 2.11
N PHE A 17 22.09 8.74 1.01
CA PHE A 17 20.93 9.48 0.48
C PHE A 17 19.59 8.75 0.62
N ILE A 18 19.61 7.46 0.95
CA ILE A 18 18.43 6.59 0.88
C ILE A 18 18.21 5.97 2.25
N PRO A 19 17.13 6.36 2.97
CA PRO A 19 16.82 5.82 4.29
C PRO A 19 16.13 4.46 4.19
N ALA A 20 16.67 3.54 3.37
CA ALA A 20 16.16 2.19 3.20
C ALA A 20 16.73 1.27 4.28
N LYS A 21 15.86 0.62 5.05
CA LYS A 21 16.26 -0.46 5.98
C LYS A 21 16.92 -1.63 5.24
N HIS A 22 16.44 -1.92 4.02
CA HIS A 22 16.95 -2.97 3.14
C HIS A 22 17.57 -2.36 1.88
N LEU A 23 18.64 -1.57 2.06
CA LEU A 23 19.30 -0.87 0.95
C LEU A 23 19.79 -1.84 -0.13
N ASP A 24 20.29 -3.01 0.26
CA ASP A 24 20.84 -4.03 -0.63
C ASP A 24 19.83 -4.44 -1.71
N ASP A 25 18.57 -4.67 -1.32
CA ASP A 25 17.49 -5.01 -2.25
C ASP A 25 17.20 -3.89 -3.24
N VAL A 26 17.19 -2.63 -2.80
CA VAL A 26 17.01 -1.47 -3.70
C VAL A 26 18.15 -1.42 -4.71
N THR A 27 19.39 -1.56 -4.23
CA THR A 27 20.56 -1.48 -5.09
C THR A 27 20.61 -2.64 -6.07
N GLN A 28 20.28 -3.86 -5.64
CA GLN A 28 20.26 -5.04 -6.50
C GLN A 28 19.27 -4.88 -7.65
N GLU A 29 18.05 -4.41 -7.38
CA GLU A 29 17.07 -4.15 -8.45
C GLU A 29 17.55 -3.09 -9.45
N VAL A 30 18.20 -2.03 -8.95
CA VAL A 30 18.74 -0.99 -9.82
C VAL A 30 19.91 -1.51 -10.65
N PHE A 31 20.78 -2.35 -10.09
CA PHE A 31 21.85 -3.00 -10.85
C PHE A 31 21.28 -3.89 -11.95
N MET A 32 20.28 -4.73 -11.64
CA MET A 32 19.61 -5.56 -12.66
C MET A 32 19.09 -4.70 -13.82
N TYR A 33 18.40 -3.59 -13.52
CA TYR A 33 17.92 -2.65 -14.53
C TYR A 33 19.05 -2.01 -15.34
N LEU A 34 20.18 -1.68 -14.72
CA LEU A 34 21.34 -1.15 -15.44
C LEU A 34 21.99 -2.17 -16.37
N TYR A 35 21.98 -3.45 -16.00
CA TYR A 35 22.53 -4.53 -16.83
C TYR A 35 21.60 -4.96 -17.97
N GLU A 36 20.30 -4.64 -17.91
CA GLU A 36 19.38 -4.85 -19.04
C GLU A 36 19.76 -3.99 -20.27
N ASP A 37 20.39 -2.83 -20.06
CA ASP A 37 20.86 -1.92 -21.11
C ASP A 37 22.36 -1.65 -20.95
N ALA A 38 23.17 -2.64 -21.37
CA ALA A 38 24.62 -2.62 -21.22
C ALA A 38 25.28 -1.46 -21.99
N GLU A 39 24.78 -1.10 -23.17
CA GLU A 39 25.33 0.01 -23.97
C GLU A 39 25.18 1.35 -23.25
N ARG A 40 23.98 1.63 -22.72
CA ARG A 40 23.73 2.85 -21.95
C ARG A 40 24.57 2.88 -20.67
N LEU A 41 24.74 1.74 -20.01
CA LEU A 41 25.57 1.64 -18.82
C LEU A 41 27.03 2.01 -19.12
N GLU A 42 27.60 1.50 -20.21
CA GLU A 42 28.97 1.83 -20.63
C GLU A 42 29.14 3.31 -20.94
N GLN A 43 28.17 3.91 -21.64
CA GLN A 43 28.15 5.35 -21.88
C GLN A 43 28.12 6.15 -20.58
N LEU A 44 27.30 5.76 -19.60
CA LEU A 44 27.20 6.44 -18.31
C LEU A 44 28.50 6.35 -17.49
N ILE A 45 29.24 5.25 -17.62
CA ILE A 45 30.55 5.06 -17.00
C ILE A 45 31.58 5.96 -17.69
N ALA A 46 31.64 5.94 -19.04
CA ALA A 46 32.54 6.77 -19.82
C ALA A 46 32.34 8.27 -19.54
N ASP A 47 31.08 8.69 -19.43
CA ASP A 47 30.68 10.06 -19.11
C ASP A 47 30.90 10.45 -17.62
N LYS A 48 31.30 9.52 -16.76
CA LYS A 48 31.40 9.70 -15.30
C LYS A 48 30.09 10.17 -14.63
N LYS A 49 28.94 9.89 -15.25
CA LYS A 49 27.60 10.27 -14.76
C LYS A 49 26.90 9.16 -13.99
N ILE A 50 27.43 7.93 -14.05
CA ILE A 50 26.82 6.73 -13.45
C ILE A 50 26.44 6.92 -11.98
N LYS A 51 27.27 7.61 -11.19
CA LYS A 51 27.02 7.87 -9.76
C LYS A 51 25.69 8.57 -9.50
N TRP A 52 25.48 9.71 -10.16
CA TRP A 52 24.26 10.51 -9.99
C TRP A 52 23.04 9.81 -10.58
N TYR A 53 23.23 9.12 -11.71
CA TYR A 53 22.17 8.35 -12.34
C TYR A 53 21.70 7.19 -11.45
N PHE A 54 22.64 6.46 -10.85
CA PHE A 54 22.37 5.37 -9.91
C PHE A 54 21.59 5.86 -8.68
N ILE A 55 22.05 6.94 -8.03
CA ILE A 55 21.33 7.54 -6.88
C ILE A 55 19.88 7.89 -7.28
N ARG A 56 19.69 8.48 -8.47
CA ARG A 56 18.36 8.84 -8.97
C ARG A 56 17.48 7.61 -9.15
N LEU A 57 18.00 6.53 -9.72
CA LEU A 57 17.26 5.28 -9.89
C LEU A 57 16.89 4.65 -8.54
N CYS A 58 17.83 4.59 -7.60
CA CYS A 58 17.57 4.05 -6.28
C CYS A 58 16.52 4.89 -5.52
N LYS A 59 16.56 6.22 -5.62
CA LYS A 59 15.49 7.09 -5.08
C LYS A 59 14.14 6.81 -5.72
N ASN A 60 14.09 6.72 -7.05
CA ASN A 60 12.85 6.42 -7.77
C ASN A 60 12.27 5.06 -7.34
N ASN A 61 13.12 4.03 -7.21
CA ASN A 61 12.69 2.71 -6.76
C ASN A 61 12.18 2.78 -5.31
N TYR A 62 12.90 3.42 -4.40
CA TYR A 62 12.51 3.53 -2.99
C TYR A 62 11.18 4.28 -2.78
N TYR A 63 10.98 5.42 -3.46
CA TYR A 63 9.79 6.26 -3.27
C TYR A 63 8.59 5.84 -4.13
N SER A 64 8.79 5.03 -5.18
CA SER A 64 7.69 4.60 -6.04
C SER A 64 6.74 3.65 -5.31
N LYS A 65 5.44 3.92 -5.40
CA LYS A 65 4.38 3.03 -4.90
C LYS A 65 4.17 1.78 -5.75
N THR A 66 4.84 1.70 -6.90
CA THR A 66 4.76 0.57 -7.83
C THR A 66 6.06 -0.22 -7.92
N SER A 67 7.11 0.15 -7.17
CA SER A 67 8.36 -0.62 -7.16
C SER A 67 8.20 -1.92 -6.39
N LYS A 68 8.96 -2.93 -6.81
CA LYS A 68 9.05 -4.22 -6.10
C LYS A 68 9.51 -4.04 -4.66
N TYR A 69 10.46 -3.13 -4.39
CA TYR A 69 10.84 -2.74 -3.04
C TYR A 69 9.63 -2.28 -2.19
N TYR A 70 8.77 -1.41 -2.75
CA TYR A 70 7.55 -0.98 -2.05
C TYR A 70 6.62 -2.16 -1.77
N TYR A 71 6.39 -3.04 -2.75
CA TYR A 71 5.55 -4.23 -2.56
C TYR A 71 6.10 -5.19 -1.50
N LYS A 72 7.42 -5.34 -1.42
CA LYS A 72 8.09 -6.25 -0.48
C LYS A 72 8.14 -5.71 0.95
N TYR A 73 8.47 -4.44 1.13
CA TYR A 73 8.79 -3.88 2.46
C TYR A 73 7.84 -2.79 2.96
N ASN A 74 7.26 -1.99 2.07
CA ASN A 74 6.39 -0.87 2.45
C ASN A 74 4.89 -1.19 2.29
N ARG A 75 4.54 -2.28 1.60
CA ARG A 75 3.18 -2.79 1.41
C ARG A 75 2.76 -3.96 2.35
N PRO A 76 3.50 -4.45 3.38
CA PRO A 76 3.15 -5.71 4.03
C PRO A 76 1.86 -5.68 4.89
N TYR A 77 1.08 -4.61 4.86
CA TYR A 77 -0.12 -4.42 5.70
C TYR A 77 -1.43 -4.17 4.92
N LYS A 78 -1.51 -4.46 3.61
CA LYS A 78 -2.79 -4.28 2.89
C LYS A 78 -3.53 -5.56 2.53
N ASP A 79 -2.87 -6.71 2.60
CA ASP A 79 -3.44 -8.02 2.27
C ASP A 79 -3.48 -8.90 3.54
N VAL A 80 -4.03 -8.34 4.62
CA VAL A 80 -4.40 -9.15 5.78
C VAL A 80 -5.68 -9.89 5.41
N SER A 81 -5.52 -11.18 5.11
CA SER A 81 -6.61 -12.15 5.26
C SER A 81 -7.03 -12.13 6.73
N PHE A 82 -8.26 -11.69 7.01
CA PHE A 82 -8.88 -11.90 8.30
C PHE A 82 -9.07 -13.41 8.48
N ASN A 83 -8.15 -14.10 9.17
CA ASN A 83 -8.62 -14.93 10.28
C ASN A 83 -7.56 -15.41 11.27
N ASP A 84 -6.36 -15.87 10.90
CA ASP A 84 -5.64 -16.72 11.88
C ASP A 84 -4.25 -16.27 12.36
N ASP A 85 -3.54 -15.39 11.63
CA ASP A 85 -2.11 -15.16 11.93
C ASP A 85 -1.79 -13.91 12.77
N ILE A 86 -2.71 -12.95 12.89
CA ILE A 86 -2.43 -11.65 13.54
C ILE A 86 -2.28 -11.79 15.06
N MET A 87 -3.05 -12.68 15.71
CA MET A 87 -2.93 -12.88 17.15
C MET A 87 -1.61 -13.55 17.56
N LYS A 88 -0.99 -14.36 16.69
CA LYS A 88 0.24 -15.08 17.02
C LYS A 88 1.51 -14.25 16.98
N LEU A 89 1.53 -13.13 16.25
CA LEU A 89 2.77 -12.45 15.86
C LEU A 89 3.09 -11.16 16.65
N GLY A 90 2.25 -10.74 17.60
CA GLY A 90 2.61 -9.68 18.55
C GLY A 90 3.04 -8.34 17.90
N LEU A 91 2.56 -8.05 16.69
CA LEU A 91 2.89 -6.82 15.98
C LEU A 91 2.00 -5.68 16.47
N LYS A 92 2.62 -4.63 17.02
CA LYS A 92 1.94 -3.39 17.44
C LYS A 92 1.29 -2.71 16.22
N LEU A 93 -0.03 -2.88 16.10
CA LEU A 93 -0.87 -2.09 15.19
C LEU A 93 -0.77 -0.60 15.52
N LYS A 94 -0.77 0.25 14.48
CA LYS A 94 -1.04 1.68 14.64
C LYS A 94 -2.44 1.84 15.23
N SER A 95 -2.57 2.74 16.20
CA SER A 95 -3.78 2.96 17.01
C SER A 95 -5.06 3.22 16.21
N GLU A 96 -4.96 3.65 14.95
CA GLU A 96 -6.10 3.98 14.09
C GLU A 96 -6.81 2.74 13.50
N ASP A 97 -6.08 1.66 13.25
CA ASP A 97 -6.65 0.40 12.71
C ASP A 97 -7.13 -0.53 13.83
N LEU A 98 -6.65 -0.34 15.06
CA LEU A 98 -6.99 -1.16 16.23
C LEU A 98 -8.49 -1.08 16.57
N TYR A 99 -9.10 0.08 16.37
CA TYR A 99 -10.53 0.31 16.65
C TYR A 99 -11.47 -0.45 15.71
N PHE A 100 -11.03 -0.78 14.50
CA PHE A 100 -11.85 -1.51 13.54
C PHE A 100 -11.96 -3.01 13.87
N ILE A 101 -10.99 -3.57 14.59
CA ILE A 101 -10.94 -5.00 14.89
C ILE A 101 -11.83 -5.34 16.10
N GLN A 102 -11.79 -4.53 17.17
CA GLN A 102 -12.64 -4.76 18.35
C GLN A 102 -14.12 -4.52 18.07
N ASP A 103 -14.45 -3.55 17.20
CA ASP A 103 -15.84 -3.18 16.91
C ASP A 103 -16.42 -3.93 15.70
N SER A 104 -15.73 -4.94 15.13
CA SER A 104 -16.15 -5.56 13.87
C SER A 104 -17.57 -6.13 13.94
N ASP A 105 -17.91 -6.79 15.05
CA ASP A 105 -19.25 -7.32 15.30
C ASP A 105 -20.29 -6.20 15.48
N MET A 106 -19.94 -5.16 16.25
CA MET A 106 -20.81 -4.00 16.43
C MET A 106 -21.08 -3.24 15.12
N ILE A 107 -20.08 -3.13 14.26
CA ILE A 107 -20.21 -2.51 12.93
C ILE A 107 -21.12 -3.36 12.06
N ASN A 108 -21.01 -4.69 12.10
CA ASN A 108 -21.92 -5.58 11.37
C ASN A 108 -23.37 -5.45 11.84
N ASP A 109 -23.59 -5.31 13.15
CA ASP A 109 -24.93 -5.04 13.70
C ASP A 109 -25.48 -3.70 13.21
N ILE A 110 -24.68 -2.63 13.28
CA ILE A 110 -25.10 -1.30 12.80
C ILE A 110 -25.39 -1.32 11.30
N LEU A 111 -24.56 -2.04 10.51
CA LEU A 111 -24.80 -2.21 9.08
C LEU A 111 -26.09 -2.98 8.80
N SER A 112 -26.53 -3.88 9.69
CA SER A 112 -27.79 -4.61 9.55
C SER A 112 -29.03 -3.70 9.65
N GLU A 113 -28.91 -2.56 10.34
CA GLU A 113 -29.96 -1.52 10.47
C GLU A 113 -30.17 -0.74 9.15
N LEU A 114 -29.16 -0.71 8.27
CA LEU A 114 -29.21 0.03 7.02
C LEU A 114 -29.93 -0.75 5.90
N TYR A 115 -30.48 0.01 4.94
CA TYR A 115 -31.05 -0.55 3.72
C TYR A 115 -30.02 -1.41 2.99
N TRP A 116 -30.47 -2.55 2.43
CA TRP A 116 -29.59 -3.57 1.86
C TRP A 116 -28.60 -3.02 0.85
N TYR A 117 -29.01 -2.06 0.02
CA TYR A 117 -28.14 -1.43 -0.99
C TYR A 117 -26.99 -0.67 -0.36
N ASP A 118 -27.24 0.14 0.67
CA ASP A 118 -26.22 0.95 1.33
C ASP A 118 -25.22 0.06 2.06
N ARG A 119 -25.72 -0.98 2.74
CA ARG A 119 -24.92 -2.02 3.39
C ARG A 119 -24.01 -2.75 2.39
N GLU A 120 -24.58 -3.28 1.31
CA GLU A 120 -23.82 -4.08 0.35
C GLU A 120 -22.83 -3.23 -0.45
N LEU A 121 -23.18 -1.99 -0.79
CA LEU A 121 -22.25 -1.08 -1.46
C LEU A 121 -21.06 -0.72 -0.56
N PHE A 122 -21.31 -0.48 0.73
CA PHE A 122 -20.25 -0.21 1.70
C PHE A 122 -19.37 -1.45 1.93
N ARG A 123 -19.96 -2.64 2.10
CA ARG A 123 -19.23 -3.91 2.21
C ARG A 123 -18.35 -4.15 1.00
N LEU A 124 -18.91 -4.04 -0.20
CA LEU A 124 -18.16 -4.22 -1.44
C LEU A 124 -17.00 -3.20 -1.56
N TYR A 125 -17.19 -1.96 -1.11
CA TYR A 125 -16.13 -0.96 -1.10
C TYR A 125 -15.01 -1.26 -0.09
N VAL A 126 -15.35 -1.69 1.12
CA VAL A 126 -14.40 -1.92 2.22
C VAL A 126 -13.69 -3.26 2.07
N LEU A 127 -14.44 -4.33 1.82
CA LEU A 127 -13.94 -5.71 1.75
C LEU A 127 -13.37 -6.05 0.36
N GLY A 128 -13.84 -5.38 -0.68
CA GLY A 128 -13.48 -5.72 -2.06
C GLY A 128 -14.31 -6.88 -2.62
N ASP A 129 -13.90 -7.39 -3.78
CA ASP A 129 -14.52 -8.57 -4.40
C ASP A 129 -14.09 -9.88 -3.72
N ASN A 130 -14.75 -10.98 -4.08
CA ASN A 130 -14.32 -12.34 -3.72
C ASN A 130 -12.87 -12.64 -4.15
N ASP A 131 -12.37 -11.96 -5.18
CA ASP A 131 -10.99 -12.05 -5.67
C ASP A 131 -10.00 -11.15 -4.89
N GLY A 132 -10.40 -10.55 -3.76
CA GLY A 132 -9.57 -9.65 -2.94
C GLY A 132 -9.28 -8.29 -3.59
N ARG A 133 -9.96 -7.94 -4.68
CA ARG A 133 -9.75 -6.66 -5.38
C ARG A 133 -10.40 -5.51 -4.61
N LYS A 134 -9.56 -4.60 -4.09
CA LYS A 134 -10.04 -3.34 -3.48
C LYS A 134 -10.61 -2.41 -4.54
N TYR A 135 -11.76 -1.81 -4.23
CA TYR A 135 -12.39 -0.87 -5.13
C TYR A 135 -12.11 0.58 -4.77
N THR A 136 -11.72 1.35 -5.78
CA THR A 136 -11.91 2.80 -5.79
C THR A 136 -13.35 3.13 -6.21
N TYR A 137 -13.81 4.35 -5.95
CA TYR A 137 -15.12 4.80 -6.48
C TYR A 137 -15.24 4.63 -8.00
N THR A 138 -14.13 4.80 -8.74
CA THR A 138 -14.09 4.63 -10.19
C THR A 138 -14.28 3.17 -10.60
N SER A 139 -13.54 2.25 -9.97
CA SER A 139 -13.65 0.82 -10.30
C SER A 139 -14.99 0.24 -9.84
N LEU A 140 -15.50 0.71 -8.70
CA LEU A 140 -16.81 0.30 -8.19
C LEU A 140 -17.93 0.77 -9.12
N SER A 141 -17.85 2.01 -9.62
CA SER A 141 -18.77 2.56 -10.61
C SER A 141 -18.76 1.74 -11.91
N LYS A 142 -17.58 1.38 -12.41
CA LYS A 142 -17.44 0.54 -13.61
C LYS A 142 -18.06 -0.84 -13.44
N LYS A 143 -17.90 -1.46 -12.26
CA LYS A 143 -18.45 -2.79 -11.93
C LYS A 143 -19.96 -2.76 -11.73
N THR A 144 -20.44 -1.88 -10.86
CA THR A 144 -21.85 -1.82 -10.44
C THR A 144 -22.74 -1.05 -11.42
N LYS A 145 -22.15 -0.31 -12.36
CA LYS A 145 -22.83 0.64 -13.25
C LYS A 145 -23.53 1.80 -12.52
N ILE A 146 -23.29 1.95 -11.22
CA ILE A 146 -23.78 3.08 -10.44
C ILE A 146 -22.88 4.29 -10.72
N SER A 147 -23.45 5.48 -10.79
CA SER A 147 -22.67 6.73 -10.90
C SER A 147 -21.66 6.85 -9.76
N ARG A 148 -20.43 7.22 -10.11
CA ARG A 148 -19.35 7.48 -9.14
C ARG A 148 -19.78 8.45 -8.04
N MET A 149 -20.59 9.45 -8.38
CA MET A 149 -21.08 10.45 -7.43
C MET A 149 -22.05 9.82 -6.42
N ASN A 150 -22.97 8.98 -6.88
CA ASN A 150 -23.91 8.29 -5.99
C ASN A 150 -23.19 7.33 -5.04
N ILE A 151 -22.20 6.60 -5.54
CA ILE A 151 -21.35 5.73 -4.71
C ILE A 151 -20.67 6.54 -3.61
N TYR A 152 -20.08 7.69 -3.95
CA TYR A 152 -19.44 8.57 -2.99
C TYR A 152 -20.43 9.07 -1.92
N ILE A 153 -21.62 9.55 -2.34
CA ILE A 153 -22.66 10.04 -1.44
C ILE A 153 -23.12 8.93 -0.49
N THR A 154 -23.44 7.75 -1.01
CA THR A 154 -23.89 6.61 -0.20
C THR A 154 -22.82 6.19 0.81
N ILE A 155 -21.57 5.98 0.38
CA ILE A 155 -20.49 5.57 1.29
C ILE A 155 -20.24 6.63 2.36
N LYS A 156 -20.32 7.92 2.01
CA LYS A 156 -20.20 9.01 2.99
C LYS A 156 -21.31 8.93 4.04
N LYS A 157 -22.57 8.78 3.62
CA LYS A 157 -23.72 8.64 4.53
C LYS A 157 -23.57 7.45 5.47
N VAL A 158 -23.18 6.29 4.94
CA VAL A 158 -22.98 5.08 5.75
C VAL A 158 -21.88 5.27 6.79
N LYS A 159 -20.76 5.92 6.43
CA LYS A 159 -19.69 6.23 7.38
C LYS A 159 -20.12 7.18 8.50
N GLU A 160 -20.89 8.20 8.16
CA GLU A 160 -21.45 9.14 9.14
C GLU A 160 -22.39 8.41 10.10
N TYR A 161 -23.29 7.58 9.57
CA TYR A 161 -24.21 6.76 10.36
C TYR A 161 -23.49 5.80 11.31
N ILE A 162 -22.50 5.03 10.81
CA ILE A 162 -21.71 4.12 11.64
C ILE A 162 -21.02 4.88 12.77
N LYS A 163 -20.45 6.06 12.47
CA LYS A 163 -19.75 6.88 13.48
C LYS A 163 -20.69 7.38 14.57
N GLU A 164 -21.92 7.75 14.23
CA GLU A 164 -22.93 8.18 15.20
C GLU A 164 -23.39 7.02 16.07
N ARG A 165 -23.78 5.88 15.46
CA ARG A 165 -24.23 4.69 16.17
C ARG A 165 -23.16 4.06 17.07
N LEU A 166 -21.89 4.09 16.65
CA LEU A 166 -20.78 3.64 17.49
C LEU A 166 -20.58 4.54 18.72
N LYS A 167 -20.81 5.85 18.60
CA LYS A 167 -20.75 6.75 19.77
C LYS A 167 -21.89 6.47 20.75
N GLU A 168 -23.09 6.24 20.25
CA GLU A 168 -24.25 5.88 21.08
C GLU A 168 -24.00 4.57 21.82
N LYS A 169 -23.67 3.49 21.10
CA LYS A 169 -23.39 2.18 21.71
C LYS A 169 -22.23 2.19 22.71
N ARG A 170 -21.24 3.08 22.54
CA ARG A 170 -20.12 3.24 23.48
C ARG A 170 -20.44 4.13 24.69
N ASN A 171 -21.42 5.03 24.58
CA ASN A 171 -21.89 5.84 25.70
C ASN A 171 -22.90 5.07 26.57
N ASP A 172 -23.53 4.04 26.01
CA ASP A 172 -24.47 3.14 26.71
C ASP A 172 -23.77 1.98 27.48
N LEU A 173 -22.44 1.86 27.35
CA LEU A 173 -21.56 0.90 28.05
C LEU A 173 -20.86 1.54 29.26
#